data_AF-A0A5M8T107-F1
#
_entry.id   AF-A0A5M8T107-F1
#
_cell.length_a   1.000
_cell.length_b   1.000
_cell.length_c   1.000
_cell.angle_alpha   90.00
_cell.angle_beta   90.00
_cell.angle_gamma   90.00
#
_symmetry.space_group_name_H-M   'P 1'
#
loop_
_entity.id
_entity.type
_entity.pdbx_description
1 polymer ?
#
loop_
_entity_poly.entity_id
_entity_poly.type
_entity_poly.pdbx_seq_one_letter_code
_entity_poly.pdbx_strand_id
1 'polypeptide(L)' 'MDRPLKDHIAALEQKIEKRRALQNNLSFPAAERYQAVIDLDFAERALASFRQAYDLEKKVLLSD' A
#
# COMPACT_ATOMS: atom_id res chain seq x y z
N MET A 1 -8.31 -6.67 17.36
CA MET A 1 -6.91 -7.15 17.32
C MET A 1 -6.15 -6.16 16.46
N ASP A 2 -5.29 -5.35 17.08
CA ASP A 2 -4.27 -4.60 16.33
C ASP A 2 -3.39 -5.61 15.59
N ARG A 3 -3.31 -5.50 14.27
CA ARG A 3 -2.35 -6.32 13.52
C ARG A 3 -0.99 -5.61 13.59
N PRO A 4 0.12 -6.35 13.69
CA PRO A 4 1.45 -5.76 13.58
C PRO A 4 1.57 -4.86 12.33
N LEU A 5 2.29 -3.74 12.42
CA LEU A 5 2.50 -2.82 11.30
C LEU A 5 3.05 -3.53 10.05
N LYS A 6 3.90 -4.54 10.24
CA LYS A 6 4.40 -5.43 9.19
C LYS A 6 3.28 -6.11 8.38
N ASP A 7 2.22 -6.56 9.03
CA ASP A 7 1.10 -7.25 8.36
C ASP A 7 0.22 -6.26 7.61
N HIS A 8 0.09 -5.03 8.12
CA HIS A 8 -0.59 -3.92 7.41
C HIS A 8 0.17 -3.52 6.13
N ILE A 9 1.50 -3.44 6.20
CA ILE A 9 2.38 -3.20 5.03
C ILE A 9 2.17 -4.29 3.99
N ALA A 10 2.26 -5.57 4.38
CA ALA A 10 2.11 -6.70 3.45
C ALA A 10 0.73 -6.72 2.78
N ALA A 11 -0.35 -6.43 3.54
CA ALA A 11 -1.70 -6.36 3.00
C ALA A 11 -1.88 -5.19 2.01
N LEU A 12 -1.23 -4.06 2.25
CA LEU A 12 -1.23 -2.91 1.33
C LEU A 12 -0.46 -3.20 0.05
N GLU A 13 0.71 -3.83 0.14
CA GLU A 13 1.51 -4.24 -1.01
C GLU A 13 0.72 -5.19 -1.93
N GLN A 14 0.04 -6.19 -1.38
CA GLN A 14 -0.82 -7.08 -2.17
C GLN A 14 -1.99 -6.34 -2.86
N LYS A 15 -2.56 -5.33 -2.20
CA LYS A 15 -3.65 -4.53 -2.79
C LYS A 15 -3.14 -3.62 -3.91
N ILE A 16 -1.98 -2.99 -3.73
CA ILE A 16 -1.34 -2.16 -4.77
C ILE A 16 -1.06 -3.01 -6.01
N GLU A 17 -0.51 -4.20 -5.84
CA GLU A 17 -0.20 -5.09 -6.98
C GLU A 17 -1.46 -5.45 -7.79
N LYS A 18 -2.56 -5.81 -7.10
CA LYS A 18 -3.85 -6.09 -7.75
C LYS A 18 -4.41 -4.88 -8.49
N ARG A 19 -4.25 -3.67 -7.94
CA ARG A 19 -4.72 -2.43 -8.57
C ARG A 19 -3.86 -2.03 -9.77
N ARG A 20 -2.55 -2.27 -9.73
CA ARG A 20 -1.65 -2.10 -10.90
C ARG A 20 -2.03 -3.02 -12.04
N ALA A 21 -2.38 -4.28 -11.73
CA ALA A 21 -2.88 -5.21 -12.75
C ALA A 21 -4.19 -4.70 -13.39
N LEU A 22 -5.09 -4.12 -12.60
CA LEU A 22 -6.35 -3.55 -13.11
C LEU A 22 -6.13 -2.29 -13.96
N GLN A 23 -5.24 -1.39 -13.54
CA GLN A 23 -4.85 -0.19 -14.31
C GLN A 23 -4.33 -0.55 -15.71
N ASN A 24 -3.50 -1.60 -15.81
CA ASN A 24 -2.87 -2.01 -17.06
C ASN A 24 -3.74 -2.91 -17.95
N ASN A 25 -4.87 -3.40 -17.43
CA ASN A 25 -5.73 -4.29 -18.19
C ASN A 25 -6.68 -3.49 -19.11
N LEU A 26 -6.31 -3.41 -20.38
CA LEU A 26 -7.06 -2.71 -21.45
C LEU A 26 -8.49 -3.23 -21.68
N SER A 27 -8.83 -4.40 -21.13
CA SER A 27 -10.19 -4.96 -21.19
C SER A 27 -11.16 -4.19 -20.28
N PHE A 28 -10.66 -3.42 -19.32
CA PHE A 28 -11.50 -2.61 -18.42
C PHE A 28 -11.81 -1.21 -19.01
N PRO A 29 -13.01 -0.66 -18.70
CA PRO A 29 -13.37 0.70 -19.09
C PRO A 29 -12.33 1.74 -18.64
N ALA A 30 -12.13 2.78 -19.45
CA ALA A 30 -11.16 3.84 -19.15
C ALA A 30 -11.42 4.54 -17.81
N ALA A 31 -12.69 4.72 -17.42
CA ALA A 31 -13.07 5.30 -16.14
C ALA A 31 -12.61 4.44 -14.95
N GLU A 32 -12.75 3.12 -15.05
CA GLU A 32 -12.30 2.19 -13.99
C GLU A 32 -10.78 2.15 -13.90
N ARG A 33 -10.08 2.19 -15.04
CA ARG A 33 -8.62 2.28 -15.08
C ARG A 33 -8.13 3.60 -14.47
N TYR A 34 -8.82 4.72 -14.74
CA TYR A 34 -8.50 6.01 -14.16
C TYR A 34 -8.71 6.04 -12.64
N GLN A 35 -9.82 5.48 -12.15
CA GLN A 35 -10.04 5.32 -10.71
C GLN A 35 -8.95 4.46 -10.06
N ALA A 36 -8.49 3.40 -10.74
CA ALA A 36 -7.38 2.59 -10.24
C ALA A 36 -6.08 3.40 -10.10
N VAL A 37 -5.81 4.37 -10.98
CA VAL A 37 -4.65 5.27 -10.84
C VAL A 37 -4.75 6.12 -9.58
N ILE A 38 -5.92 6.70 -9.31
CA ILE A 38 -6.16 7.52 -8.11
C ILE A 38 -6.00 6.67 -6.85
N ASP A 39 -6.62 5.49 -6.83
CA ASP A 39 -6.51 4.54 -5.71
C ASP A 39 -5.05 4.11 -5.48
N LEU A 40 -4.26 3.96 -6.56
CA LEU A 40 -2.85 3.60 -6.49
C LEU A 40 -2.01 4.71 -5.87
N ASP A 41 -2.15 5.97 -6.29
CA ASP A 41 -1.39 7.09 -5.69
C ASP A 41 -1.67 7.20 -4.19
N PHE A 42 -2.93 7.05 -3.79
CA PHE A 42 -3.30 7.06 -2.38
C PHE A 42 -2.68 5.88 -1.60
N ALA A 43 -2.78 4.67 -2.16
CA ALA A 43 -2.26 3.46 -1.52
C ALA A 43 -0.72 3.48 -1.39
N GLU A 44 -0.01 4.00 -2.40
CA GLU A 44 1.45 4.11 -2.40
C GLU A 44 1.93 5.12 -1.35
N ARG A 45 1.25 6.26 -1.21
CA ARG A 45 1.54 7.24 -0.15
C ARG A 45 1.30 6.66 1.24
N ALA A 46 0.18 5.96 1.43
CA ALA A 46 -0.11 5.28 2.69
C ALA A 46 0.98 4.24 3.02
N LEU A 47 1.38 3.42 2.06
CA LEU A 47 2.45 2.43 2.22
C LEU A 47 3.77 3.08 2.64
N ALA A 48 4.13 4.22 2.05
CA ALA A 48 5.33 4.96 2.43
C ALA A 48 5.27 5.42 3.91
N SER A 49 4.14 5.96 4.36
CA SER A 49 3.95 6.35 5.76
C SER A 49 4.01 5.15 6.71
N PHE A 50 3.40 4.02 6.36
CA PHE A 50 3.47 2.80 7.16
C PHE A 50 4.90 2.25 7.28
N ARG A 51 5.69 2.28 6.21
CA ARG A 51 7.10 1.89 6.24
C ARG A 51 7.92 2.79 7.15
N GLN A 52 7.72 4.11 7.08
CA GLN A 52 8.38 5.06 7.98
C GLN A 52 8.03 4.81 9.45
N ALA A 53 6.75 4.55 9.75
CA ALA A 53 6.29 4.23 11.09
C ALA A 53 6.92 2.91 11.60
N TYR A 54 7.00 1.89 10.75
CA TYR A 54 7.62 0.61 11.09
C TYR A 54 9.15 0.72 11.32
N ASP A 55 9.85 1.53 10.52
CA ASP A 55 11.27 1.80 10.74
C ASP A 55 11.51 2.57 12.04
N LEU A 56 10.61 3.49 12.40
CA LEU A 56 10.63 4.19 13.68
C LEU A 56 10.40 3.22 14.85
N GLU A 57 9.37 2.38 14.77
CA GLU A 57 9.06 1.36 15.77
C GLU A 57 10.27 0.46 16.03
N LYS A 58 10.94 -0.01 14.97
CA LYS A 58 12.19 -0.79 15.10
C LYS A 58 13.30 -0.03 15.81
N LYS A 59 13.52 1.24 15.47
CA LYS A 59 14.58 2.05 16.10
C LYS A 59 14.32 2.24 17.59
N VAL A 60 13.08 2.51 17.97
CA VAL A 60 12.68 2.63 19.39
C VAL A 60 12.93 1.30 20.11
N LEU A 61 12.46 0.19 19.54
CA LEU A 61 12.64 -1.15 20.14
C LEU A 61 14.09 -1.64 20.22
N LEU A 62 15.00 -1.11 19.39
CA LEU A 62 16.43 -1.48 19.38
C LEU A 62 17.31 -0.53 20.23
N SER A 63 16.73 0.53 20.79
CA SER A 63 17.44 1.54 21.59
C SER A 63 17.28 1.34 23.11
N ASP A 64 16.52 0.32 23.53
CA ASP A 64 16.42 -0.22 24.89
C ASP A 64 17.27 -1.50 25.05
#